data_AF-A0A0S7YKK1-F1
#
_entry.id   AF-A0A0S7YKK1-F1
#
_cell.length_a   1.000
_cell.length_b   1.000
_cell.length_c   1.000
_cell.angle_alpha   90.00
_cell.angle_beta   90.00
_cell.angle_gamma   90.00
#
_symmetry.space_group_name_H-M   'P 1'
#
loop_
_entity.id
_entity.type
_entity.pdbx_description
1 polymer ?
#
loop_
_entity_poly.entity_id
_entity_poly.type
_entity_poly.pdbx_seq_one_letter_code
_entity_poly.pdbx_strand_id
1 'polypeptide(L)'
;MQQTSIQNHFNWKKAMTSILKPSSVWRSSVHSFGFFPYRAFLFAVIIMLVSPAPTPAAQWTLQPRASVQGEYTDNLFLTPDNEKDDYLITTSVGLTAGVAGQTAEASFSYDPSYAWYDEYAENNGWRHNASLLAGWDISKNTRLDFSDYFVHTEDPLSEQEIDVLRGLVPPPQADTTVRIDRRPYSR
;
A
#
# COMPACT_ATOMS: atom_id res chain seq x y z
N MET A 1 72.83 46.46 -22.11
CA MET A 1 73.14 47.59 -21.20
C MET A 1 71.93 47.76 -20.29
N GLN A 2 71.96 47.77 -18.96
CA GLN A 2 73.03 47.81 -17.95
C GLN A 2 72.46 47.12 -16.68
N GLN A 3 73.35 46.42 -15.96
CA GLN A 3 73.15 45.93 -14.60
C GLN A 3 73.15 47.10 -13.61
N THR A 4 72.41 46.99 -12.51
CA THR A 4 72.86 47.51 -11.21
C THR A 4 72.33 46.64 -10.08
N SER A 5 73.24 45.82 -9.55
CA SER A 5 73.18 45.16 -8.25
C SER A 5 73.56 46.18 -7.18
N ILE A 6 72.80 46.26 -6.08
CA ILE A 6 73.21 46.97 -4.86
C ILE A 6 73.15 45.97 -3.71
N GLN A 7 74.32 45.53 -3.29
CA GLN A 7 74.59 44.75 -2.08
C GLN A 7 74.69 45.73 -0.89
N ASN A 8 73.72 45.73 0.01
CA ASN A 8 73.83 46.38 1.32
C ASN A 8 74.16 45.33 2.37
N HIS A 9 75.42 45.33 2.81
CA HIS A 9 75.90 44.54 3.94
C HIS A 9 75.28 45.04 5.26
N PHE A 10 74.17 44.44 5.68
CA PHE A 10 73.61 44.66 7.01
C PHE A 10 74.26 43.71 8.03
N ASN A 11 74.83 44.28 9.09
CA ASN A 11 75.66 43.59 10.07
C ASN A 11 74.79 42.94 11.16
N TRP A 12 74.43 41.67 10.93
CA TRP A 12 73.50 40.89 11.78
C TRP A 12 73.95 40.66 13.22
N LYS A 13 75.24 40.77 13.55
CA LYS A 13 75.74 40.52 14.91
C LYS A 13 75.26 41.56 15.94
N LYS A 14 74.85 42.75 15.51
CA LYS A 14 74.29 43.81 16.38
C LYS A 14 72.78 43.72 16.60
N ALA A 15 72.05 42.97 15.78
CA ALA A 15 70.61 42.76 15.97
C ALA A 15 70.31 41.61 16.96
N MET A 16 71.30 40.78 17.29
CA MET A 16 71.12 39.53 18.03
C MET A 16 71.16 39.63 19.56
N THR A 17 71.43 40.80 20.15
CA THR A 17 71.67 40.90 21.62
C THR A 17 70.75 41.83 22.40
N SER A 18 69.74 42.48 21.79
CA SER A 18 68.84 43.39 22.52
C SER A 18 67.39 42.89 22.69
N ILE A 19 67.05 41.67 22.29
CA ILE A 19 65.68 41.14 22.39
C ILE A 19 65.67 39.85 23.22
N LEU A 20 66.34 39.90 24.37
CA LEU A 20 66.17 38.94 25.46
C LEU A 20 65.54 39.69 26.65
N LYS A 21 64.22 39.84 26.61
CA LYS A 21 63.40 40.04 27.80
C LYS A 21 62.26 39.02 27.77
N PRO A 22 62.11 38.17 28.80
CA PRO A 22 61.03 37.20 28.86
C PRO A 22 59.81 37.90 29.45
N SER A 23 58.81 38.19 28.62
CA SER A 23 57.48 38.55 29.09
C SER A 23 56.45 37.59 28.50
N SER A 24 56.01 36.69 29.37
CA SER A 24 54.62 36.26 29.54
C SER A 24 53.79 35.92 28.29
N VAL A 25 53.37 34.65 28.27
CA VAL A 25 52.08 34.14 27.79
C VAL A 25 51.88 34.21 26.28
N TRP A 26 52.03 33.06 25.61
CA TRP A 26 51.05 32.52 24.65
C TRP A 26 51.29 31.02 24.53
N ARG A 27 50.45 30.24 25.24
CA ARG A 27 50.39 28.78 25.12
C ARG A 27 49.66 28.49 23.80
N SER A 28 50.37 28.07 22.76
CA SER A 28 49.74 27.64 21.51
C SER A 28 48.92 26.38 21.78
N SER A 29 47.60 26.52 21.67
CA SER A 29 46.67 25.40 21.69
C SER A 29 46.92 24.56 20.44
N VAL A 30 47.52 23.38 20.62
CA VAL A 30 47.54 22.34 19.60
C VAL A 30 46.10 21.85 19.50
N HIS A 31 45.35 22.35 18.52
CA HIS A 31 44.10 21.70 18.13
C HIS A 31 44.47 20.33 17.58
N SER A 32 44.33 19.32 18.45
CA SER A 32 44.24 17.94 18.04
C SER A 32 43.14 17.85 16.97
N PHE A 33 43.54 17.48 15.75
CA PHE A 33 42.62 17.01 14.71
C PHE A 33 41.99 15.73 15.23
N GLY A 34 40.93 15.88 16.03
CA GLY A 34 40.07 14.79 16.45
C GLY A 34 39.40 14.23 15.21
N PHE A 35 39.88 13.07 14.78
CA PHE A 35 39.17 12.22 13.83
C PHE A 35 37.83 11.86 14.48
N PHE A 36 36.78 12.62 14.14
CA PHE A 36 35.46 12.41 14.70
C PHE A 36 34.76 11.30 13.92
N PRO A 37 34.63 10.07 14.48
CA PRO A 37 34.12 8.91 13.75
C PRO A 37 32.65 9.08 13.31
N TYR A 38 31.91 10.00 13.95
CA TYR A 38 30.52 10.29 13.61
C TYR A 38 30.35 10.90 12.21
N ARG A 39 31.35 11.62 11.68
CA ARG A 39 31.25 12.22 10.33
C ARG A 39 31.36 11.15 9.25
N ALA A 40 32.28 10.20 9.43
CA ALA A 40 32.42 9.04 8.56
C ALA A 40 31.18 8.13 8.65
N PHE A 41 30.62 7.96 9.86
CA PHE A 41 29.38 7.20 10.07
C PHE A 41 28.18 7.86 9.38
N LEU A 42 27.99 9.17 9.51
CA LEU A 42 26.94 9.92 8.81
C LEU A 42 27.08 9.83 7.28
N PHE A 43 28.31 9.95 6.75
CA PHE A 43 28.56 9.77 5.32
C PHE A 43 28.24 8.35 4.85
N ALA A 44 28.59 7.32 5.63
CA ALA A 44 28.27 5.93 5.30
C ALA A 44 26.77 5.65 5.32
N VAL A 45 26.03 6.21 6.28
CA VAL A 45 24.56 6.11 6.34
C VAL A 45 23.90 6.80 5.15
N ILE A 46 24.38 8.00 4.77
CA ILE A 46 23.87 8.72 3.59
C ILE A 46 24.16 7.93 2.31
N ILE A 47 25.36 7.34 2.16
CA ILE A 47 25.70 6.52 0.99
C ILE A 47 24.84 5.25 0.93
N MET A 48 24.53 4.62 2.07
CA MET A 48 23.63 3.47 2.14
C MET A 48 22.19 3.84 1.77
N LEU A 49 21.74 5.06 2.09
CA LEU A 49 20.40 5.57 1.72
C LEU A 49 20.30 6.00 0.25
N VAL A 50 21.42 6.37 -0.39
CA VAL A 50 21.47 6.82 -1.80
C VAL A 50 21.92 5.71 -2.76
N SER A 51 22.29 4.54 -2.25
CA SER A 51 22.58 3.35 -3.05
C SER A 51 21.42 3.08 -4.02
N PRO A 52 21.63 3.15 -5.35
CA PRO A 52 20.60 2.75 -6.30
C PRO A 52 20.34 1.26 -6.08
N ALA A 53 19.21 0.93 -5.45
CA ALA A 53 18.76 -0.44 -5.40
C ALA A 53 18.58 -0.90 -6.86
N PRO A 54 19.08 -2.08 -7.25
CA PRO A 54 18.73 -2.64 -8.54
C PRO A 54 17.20 -2.65 -8.58
N THR A 55 16.61 -1.92 -9.52
CA THR A 55 15.17 -1.91 -9.69
C THR A 55 14.87 -3.19 -10.45
N PRO A 56 14.36 -4.26 -9.80
CA PRO A 56 13.91 -5.42 -10.56
C PRO A 56 12.92 -4.94 -11.61
N ALA A 57 13.10 -5.42 -12.84
CA ALA A 57 12.10 -5.21 -13.88
C ALA A 57 10.82 -5.88 -13.38
N ALA A 58 9.82 -5.06 -13.08
CA ALA A 58 8.50 -5.50 -12.67
C ALA A 58 7.51 -5.08 -13.76
N GLN A 59 6.73 -6.04 -14.23
CA GLN A 59 5.65 -5.78 -15.17
C GLN A 59 4.42 -5.37 -14.38
N TRP A 60 3.87 -4.20 -14.71
CA TRP A 60 2.63 -3.70 -14.12
C TRP A 60 1.48 -3.86 -15.11
N THR A 61 0.34 -4.32 -14.62
CA THR A 61 -0.90 -4.43 -15.40
C THR A 61 -2.02 -3.68 -14.69
N LEU A 62 -2.81 -2.93 -15.44
CA LEU A 62 -4.00 -2.25 -14.94
C LEU A 62 -5.13 -2.46 -15.95
N GLN A 63 -6.23 -3.02 -15.48
CA GLN A 63 -7.40 -3.38 -16.30
C GLN A 63 -8.65 -2.78 -15.66
N PRO A 64 -9.05 -1.56 -16.06
CA PRO A 64 -10.32 -0.99 -15.65
C PRO A 64 -11.48 -1.66 -16.39
N ARG A 65 -12.63 -1.74 -15.74
CA ARG A 65 -13.86 -2.31 -16.31
C ARG A 65 -15.08 -1.54 -15.83
N ALA A 66 -16.10 -1.47 -16.65
CA ALA A 66 -17.40 -0.92 -16.30
C ALA A 66 -18.47 -1.65 -17.09
N SER A 67 -19.64 -1.86 -16.47
CA SER A 67 -20.77 -2.53 -17.11
C SER A 67 -22.10 -2.01 -16.59
N VAL A 68 -23.11 -2.09 -17.44
CA VAL A 68 -24.51 -1.85 -17.09
C VAL A 68 -25.31 -3.04 -17.61
N GLN A 69 -26.16 -3.59 -16.76
CA GLN A 69 -27.02 -4.72 -17.06
C GLN A 69 -28.45 -4.38 -16.67
N GLY A 70 -29.40 -4.70 -17.54
CA GLY A 70 -30.83 -4.68 -17.24
C GLY A 70 -31.35 -6.12 -17.26
N GLU A 71 -32.16 -6.48 -16.27
CA GLU A 71 -32.78 -7.79 -16.13
C GLU A 71 -34.26 -7.61 -15.82
N TYR A 72 -35.11 -8.40 -16.49
CA TYR A 72 -36.54 -8.48 -16.20
C TYR A 72 -36.82 -9.86 -15.63
N THR A 73 -37.49 -9.91 -14.47
CA THR A 73 -37.94 -11.15 -13.84
C THR A 73 -39.44 -11.09 -13.61
N ASP A 74 -40.14 -12.18 -13.91
CA ASP A 74 -41.57 -12.34 -13.61
C ASP A 74 -41.82 -12.87 -12.19
N ASN A 75 -40.77 -13.37 -11.53
CA ASN A 75 -40.84 -13.93 -10.19
C ASN A 75 -39.61 -13.57 -9.35
N LEU A 76 -39.56 -12.32 -8.88
CA LEU A 76 -38.48 -11.75 -8.09
C LEU A 76 -38.17 -12.56 -6.82
N PHE A 77 -39.20 -13.08 -6.15
CA PHE A 77 -39.07 -13.84 -4.90
C PHE A 77 -39.05 -15.36 -5.10
N LEU A 78 -39.07 -15.85 -6.36
CA LEU A 78 -39.06 -17.28 -6.67
C LEU A 78 -40.19 -18.07 -5.99
N THR A 79 -41.35 -17.44 -5.76
CA THR A 79 -42.52 -18.07 -5.10
C THR A 79 -43.47 -18.68 -6.12
N PRO A 80 -43.95 -19.93 -5.91
CA PRO A 80 -44.86 -20.60 -6.86
C PRO A 80 -46.26 -19.99 -6.91
N ASP A 81 -46.67 -19.29 -5.84
CA ASP A 81 -47.93 -18.57 -5.75
C ASP A 81 -47.64 -17.08 -5.52
N ASN A 82 -48.47 -16.20 -6.07
CA ASN A 82 -48.33 -14.73 -5.97
C ASN A 82 -46.99 -14.18 -6.51
N GLU A 83 -46.61 -14.60 -7.71
CA GLU A 83 -45.45 -14.09 -8.45
C GLU A 83 -45.41 -12.55 -8.47
N LYS A 84 -44.20 -12.01 -8.32
CA LYS A 84 -43.92 -10.57 -8.32
C LYS A 84 -42.92 -10.27 -9.43
N ASP A 85 -43.32 -9.42 -10.36
CA ASP A 85 -42.45 -8.94 -11.42
C ASP A 85 -41.61 -7.75 -10.97
N ASP A 86 -40.43 -7.61 -11.57
CA ASP A 86 -39.60 -6.41 -11.40
C ASP A 86 -38.60 -6.26 -12.55
N TYR A 87 -38.13 -5.03 -12.74
CA TYR A 87 -37.04 -4.67 -13.62
C TYR A 87 -35.82 -4.20 -12.82
N LEU A 88 -34.74 -4.98 -12.89
CA LEU A 88 -33.50 -4.75 -12.18
C LEU A 88 -32.47 -4.09 -13.11
N ILE A 89 -31.88 -2.98 -12.67
CA ILE A 89 -30.70 -2.38 -13.30
C ILE A 89 -29.50 -2.56 -12.39
N THR A 90 -28.47 -3.25 -12.87
CA THR A 90 -27.19 -3.37 -12.19
C THR A 90 -26.12 -2.56 -12.90
N THR A 91 -25.43 -1.68 -12.17
CA THR A 91 -24.24 -1.00 -12.68
C THR A 91 -23.02 -1.42 -11.90
N SER A 92 -21.92 -1.65 -12.61
CA SER A 92 -20.68 -2.13 -12.01
C SER A 92 -19.49 -1.35 -12.53
N VAL A 93 -18.53 -1.09 -11.65
CA VAL A 93 -17.21 -0.57 -11.98
C VAL A 93 -16.20 -1.50 -11.36
N GLY A 94 -15.12 -1.80 -12.07
CA GLY A 94 -14.14 -2.78 -11.65
C GLY A 94 -12.72 -2.35 -11.98
N LEU A 95 -11.79 -2.87 -11.20
CA LEU A 95 -10.37 -2.67 -11.41
C LEU A 95 -9.61 -3.93 -11.07
N THR A 96 -8.79 -4.40 -12.00
CA THR A 96 -7.76 -5.40 -11.72
C THR A 96 -6.38 -4.78 -11.91
N ALA A 97 -5.56 -4.82 -10.87
CA ALA A 97 -4.19 -4.36 -10.86
C ALA A 97 -3.26 -5.56 -10.59
N GLY A 98 -2.09 -5.58 -11.22
CA GLY A 98 -1.12 -6.65 -11.05
C GLY A 98 0.30 -6.15 -11.16
N VAL A 99 1.19 -6.80 -10.44
CA VAL A 99 2.64 -6.63 -10.52
C VAL A 99 3.30 -8.00 -10.56
N ALA A 100 4.17 -8.22 -11.53
CA ALA A 100 4.93 -9.45 -11.67
C ALA A 100 6.43 -9.13 -11.82
N GLY A 101 7.24 -9.60 -10.87
CA GLY A 101 8.69 -9.55 -10.89
C GLY A 101 9.30 -10.94 -10.97
N GLN A 102 10.63 -11.02 -10.84
CA GLN A 102 11.35 -12.29 -10.93
C GLN A 102 11.13 -13.23 -9.74
N THR A 103 10.89 -12.68 -8.54
CA THR A 103 10.78 -13.44 -7.29
C THR A 103 9.50 -13.13 -6.52
N ALA A 104 8.65 -12.24 -7.03
CA ALA A 104 7.41 -11.87 -6.36
C ALA A 104 6.37 -11.45 -7.39
N GLU A 105 5.11 -11.75 -7.08
CA GLU A 105 3.95 -11.35 -7.85
C GLU A 105 2.83 -10.94 -6.91
N ALA A 106 1.98 -10.02 -7.35
CA ALA A 106 0.75 -9.70 -6.65
C ALA A 106 -0.33 -9.28 -7.65
N SER A 107 -1.56 -9.65 -7.37
CA SER A 107 -2.75 -9.23 -8.10
C SER A 107 -3.83 -8.78 -7.13
N PHE A 108 -4.45 -7.66 -7.42
CA PHE A 108 -5.58 -7.11 -6.70
C PHE A 108 -6.73 -6.91 -7.68
N SER A 109 -7.93 -7.36 -7.32
CA SER A 109 -9.16 -7.08 -8.06
C SER A 109 -10.20 -6.50 -7.12
N TYR A 110 -10.96 -5.51 -7.58
CA TYR A 110 -12.08 -4.97 -6.83
C TYR A 110 -13.20 -4.50 -7.76
N ASP A 111 -14.41 -4.99 -7.50
CA ASP A 111 -15.57 -4.90 -8.37
C ASP A 111 -16.83 -4.50 -7.59
N PRO A 112 -16.97 -3.22 -7.25
CA PRO A 112 -18.23 -2.70 -6.73
C PRO A 112 -19.33 -2.72 -7.81
N SER A 113 -20.53 -3.08 -7.39
CA SER A 113 -21.74 -2.94 -8.20
C SER A 113 -22.91 -2.45 -7.36
N TYR A 114 -23.84 -1.78 -8.02
CA TYR A 114 -25.06 -1.28 -7.41
C TYR A 114 -26.26 -1.83 -8.18
N ALA A 115 -27.21 -2.41 -7.43
CA ALA A 115 -28.46 -2.95 -7.94
C ALA A 115 -29.63 -2.00 -7.61
N TRP A 116 -30.36 -1.57 -8.64
CA TRP A 116 -31.60 -0.79 -8.55
C TRP A 116 -32.78 -1.63 -9.03
N TYR A 117 -33.73 -1.85 -8.13
CA TYR A 117 -35.05 -2.44 -8.37
C TYR A 117 -36.05 -1.31 -8.65
N ASP A 118 -36.91 -1.49 -9.65
CA ASP A 118 -37.87 -0.46 -10.08
C ASP A 118 -39.04 -0.37 -9.11
N GLU A 119 -39.65 -1.51 -8.77
CA GLU A 119 -40.81 -1.57 -7.87
C GLU A 119 -40.43 -1.86 -6.41
N TYR A 120 -39.34 -2.61 -6.17
CA TYR A 120 -38.92 -3.07 -4.83
C TYR A 120 -37.66 -2.37 -4.31
N ALA A 121 -37.70 -1.05 -4.19
CA ALA A 121 -36.54 -0.22 -3.84
C ALA A 121 -35.90 -0.56 -2.47
N GLU A 122 -36.62 -1.21 -1.56
CA GLU A 122 -36.07 -1.74 -0.29
C GLU A 122 -34.99 -2.81 -0.48
N ASN A 123 -34.91 -3.39 -1.68
CA ASN A 123 -33.91 -4.39 -2.05
C ASN A 123 -32.68 -3.76 -2.74
N ASN A 124 -32.68 -2.43 -2.96
CA ASN A 124 -31.54 -1.72 -3.55
C ASN A 124 -30.30 -1.84 -2.67
N GLY A 125 -29.14 -2.02 -3.29
CA GLY A 125 -27.94 -2.27 -2.51
C GLY A 125 -26.63 -2.31 -3.27
N TRP A 126 -25.56 -2.32 -2.47
CA TRP A 126 -24.17 -2.35 -2.92
C TRP A 126 -23.61 -3.75 -2.76
N ARG A 127 -23.05 -4.26 -3.84
CA ARG A 127 -22.31 -5.53 -3.83
C ARG A 127 -20.84 -5.22 -4.05
N HIS A 128 -19.98 -5.81 -3.22
CA HIS A 128 -18.55 -5.66 -3.26
C HIS A 128 -17.90 -7.03 -3.46
N ASN A 129 -17.00 -7.12 -4.41
CA ASN A 129 -16.15 -8.30 -4.59
C ASN A 129 -14.70 -7.82 -4.71
N ALA A 130 -13.84 -8.22 -3.77
CA ALA A 130 -12.42 -7.93 -3.75
C ALA A 130 -11.61 -9.21 -3.62
N SER A 131 -10.46 -9.25 -4.27
CA SER A 131 -9.49 -10.33 -4.13
C SER A 131 -8.08 -9.78 -4.13
N LEU A 132 -7.24 -10.26 -3.23
CA LEU A 132 -5.81 -9.99 -3.19
C LEU A 132 -5.07 -11.31 -3.19
N LEU A 133 -4.15 -11.48 -4.13
CA LEU A 133 -3.23 -12.60 -4.22
C LEU A 133 -1.82 -12.05 -4.25
N ALA A 134 -0.92 -12.62 -3.48
CA ALA A 134 0.49 -12.28 -3.51
C ALA A 134 1.34 -13.53 -3.31
N GLY A 135 2.40 -13.67 -4.09
CA GLY A 135 3.39 -14.73 -4.00
C GLY A 135 4.78 -14.14 -3.88
N TRP A 136 5.61 -14.72 -3.01
CA TRP A 136 7.01 -14.31 -2.85
C TRP A 136 7.91 -15.52 -2.65
N ASP A 137 8.84 -15.70 -3.59
CA ASP A 137 9.95 -16.64 -3.48
C ASP A 137 11.03 -16.05 -2.55
N ILE A 138 10.93 -16.39 -1.27
CA ILE A 138 11.89 -15.97 -0.23
C ILE A 138 13.26 -16.61 -0.48
N SER A 139 13.28 -17.85 -0.99
CA SER A 139 14.49 -18.56 -1.38
C SER A 139 14.22 -19.48 -2.59
N LYS A 140 15.27 -20.10 -3.15
CA LYS A 140 15.12 -21.09 -4.25
C LYS A 140 14.23 -22.29 -3.89
N ASN A 141 13.99 -22.53 -2.60
CA ASN A 141 13.25 -23.68 -2.10
C ASN A 141 12.12 -23.27 -1.14
N THR A 142 11.79 -21.97 -1.06
CA THR A 142 10.78 -21.46 -0.13
C THR A 142 9.98 -20.36 -0.79
N ARG A 143 8.67 -20.59 -0.89
CA ARG A 143 7.69 -19.63 -1.39
C ARG A 143 6.64 -19.37 -0.32
N LEU A 144 6.23 -18.11 -0.21
CA LEU A 144 5.13 -17.67 0.63
C LEU A 144 4.02 -17.17 -0.28
N ASP A 145 2.82 -17.69 -0.09
CA ASP A 145 1.61 -17.22 -0.78
C ASP A 145 0.64 -16.62 0.24
N PHE A 146 0.06 -15.49 -0.11
CA PHE A 146 -0.98 -14.79 0.64
C PHE A 146 -2.19 -14.60 -0.26
N SER A 147 -3.36 -14.93 0.26
CA SER A 147 -4.62 -14.76 -0.45
C SER A 147 -5.69 -14.21 0.50
N ASP A 148 -6.41 -13.20 0.04
CA ASP A 148 -7.57 -12.64 0.70
C ASP A 148 -8.70 -12.48 -0.33
N TYR A 149 -9.90 -12.85 0.07
CA TYR A 149 -11.09 -12.77 -0.77
C TYR A 149 -12.19 -12.17 0.09
N PHE A 150 -12.71 -11.04 -0.35
CA PHE A 150 -13.78 -10.33 0.33
C PHE A 150 -15.00 -10.26 -0.57
N VAL A 151 -16.11 -10.82 -0.10
CA VAL A 151 -17.40 -10.71 -0.79
C VAL A 151 -18.45 -10.15 0.15
N HIS A 152 -19.11 -9.10 -0.32
CA HIS A 152 -20.30 -8.53 0.29
C HIS A 152 -21.40 -8.47 -0.75
N THR A 153 -22.51 -9.14 -0.50
CA THR A 153 -23.72 -9.08 -1.32
C THR A 153 -24.92 -9.10 -0.39
N GLU A 154 -26.02 -8.49 -0.79
CA GLU A 154 -27.30 -8.79 -0.17
C GLU A 154 -27.62 -10.27 -0.44
N ASP A 155 -28.07 -11.01 0.59
CA ASP A 155 -28.59 -12.36 0.41
C ASP A 155 -30.02 -12.23 -0.12
N PRO A 156 -30.34 -12.69 -1.34
CA PRO A 156 -31.68 -12.54 -1.91
C PRO A 156 -32.73 -13.39 -1.19
N LEU A 157 -32.33 -14.37 -0.39
CA LEU A 157 -33.23 -15.32 0.26
C LEU A 157 -32.90 -15.45 1.75
N SER A 158 -33.93 -15.46 2.60
CA SER A 158 -33.73 -15.77 4.03
C SER A 158 -33.26 -17.23 4.20
N GLU A 159 -32.51 -17.56 5.25
CA GLU A 159 -32.12 -18.96 5.55
C GLU A 159 -33.34 -19.91 5.56
N GLN A 160 -34.50 -19.40 6.02
CA GLN A 160 -35.76 -20.14 6.02
C GLN A 160 -36.27 -20.46 4.60
N GLU A 161 -36.08 -19.55 3.66
CA GLU A 161 -36.49 -19.69 2.26
C GLU A 161 -35.55 -20.61 1.48
N ILE A 162 -34.25 -20.58 1.79
CA ILE A 162 -33.27 -21.55 1.30
C ILE A 162 -33.62 -22.97 1.76
N ASP A 163 -34.03 -23.14 3.02
CA ASP A 163 -34.44 -24.44 3.55
C ASP A 163 -35.71 -24.96 2.87
N VAL A 164 -36.71 -24.10 2.65
CA VAL A 164 -37.93 -24.44 1.90
C VAL A 164 -37.61 -24.85 0.45
N LEU A 165 -36.73 -24.11 -0.25
CA LEU A 165 -36.30 -24.44 -1.61
C LEU A 165 -35.47 -25.73 -1.69
N ARG A 166 -34.75 -26.09 -0.62
CA ARG A 166 -34.00 -27.36 -0.52
C ARG A 166 -34.86 -28.55 -0.09
N GLY A 167 -36.16 -28.36 0.10
CA GLY A 167 -37.07 -29.40 0.59
C GLY A 167 -36.80 -29.81 2.04
N LEU A 168 -36.07 -28.98 2.79
CA LEU A 168 -35.88 -29.13 4.22
C LEU A 168 -37.10 -28.53 4.92
N VAL A 169 -37.72 -29.30 5.81
CA VAL A 169 -38.81 -28.78 6.65
C VAL A 169 -38.21 -27.69 7.55
N PRO A 170 -38.64 -26.43 7.45
CA PRO A 170 -38.12 -25.38 8.32
C PRO A 170 -38.43 -25.74 9.78
N PRO A 171 -37.51 -25.48 10.73
CA PRO A 171 -37.78 -25.75 12.13
C PRO A 171 -39.06 -25.00 12.57
N PRO A 172 -39.88 -25.60 13.46
CA PRO A 172 -41.12 -24.98 13.90
C PRO A 172 -40.85 -23.57 14.41
N GLN A 173 -41.65 -22.61 13.91
CA GLN A 173 -41.51 -21.19 14.16
C GLN A 173 -41.33 -20.93 15.67
N ALA A 174 -40.14 -20.51 16.07
CA ALA A 174 -39.95 -19.89 17.37
C ALA A 174 -40.64 -18.53 17.31
N ASP A 175 -41.60 -18.33 18.22
CA ASP A 175 -42.31 -17.07 18.50
C ASP A 175 -41.49 -15.81 18.14
N THR A 176 -41.91 -15.12 17.07
CA THR A 176 -41.22 -13.95 16.50
C THR A 176 -41.74 -12.63 17.03
N THR A 177 -42.33 -12.57 18.24
CA THR A 177 -42.60 -11.29 18.91
C THR A 177 -41.34 -10.49 19.26
N VAL A 178 -40.16 -11.04 18.98
CA VAL A 178 -38.86 -10.38 19.12
C VAL A 178 -38.25 -10.12 17.75
N ARG A 179 -38.00 -8.84 17.45
CA ARG A 179 -37.32 -8.33 16.24
C ARG A 179 -35.93 -8.98 16.07
N ILE A 180 -35.62 -9.52 14.89
CA ILE A 180 -34.28 -9.95 14.52
C ILE A 180 -33.84 -9.15 13.29
N ASP A 181 -32.85 -8.28 13.48
CA ASP A 181 -32.24 -7.43 12.45
C ASP A 181 -31.62 -8.23 11.29
N ARG A 182 -31.65 -7.64 10.08
CA ARG A 182 -30.87 -8.08 8.91
C ARG A 182 -29.39 -7.78 9.14
N ARG A 183 -28.59 -8.79 9.48
CA ARG A 183 -27.13 -8.59 9.66
C ARG A 183 -26.38 -8.78 8.35
N PRO A 184 -25.50 -7.83 7.97
CA PRO A 184 -24.58 -8.02 6.87
C PRO A 184 -23.55 -9.12 7.20
N TYR A 185 -23.25 -9.98 6.23
CA TYR A 185 -22.17 -10.98 6.33
C TYR A 185 -20.98 -10.55 5.46
N SER A 186 -19.79 -10.87 5.95
CA SER A 186 -18.51 -10.72 5.26
C SER A 186 -17.76 -12.04 5.39
N ARG A 187 -17.28 -12.59 4.29
CA ARG A 187 -16.31 -13.69 4.29
C ARG A 187 -15.04 -13.22 3.62
#